data_AF-A0A5M4DB14-F1
#
_entry.id   AF-A0A5M4DB14-F1
#
_cell.length_a   1.000
_cell.length_b   1.000
_cell.length_c   1.000
_cell.angle_alpha   90.00
_cell.angle_beta   90.00
_cell.angle_gamma   90.00
#
_symmetry.space_group_name_H-M   'P 1'
#
loop_
_entity.id
_entity.type
_entity.pdbx_description
1 polymer ?
#
loop_
_entity_poly.entity_id
_entity_poly.type
_entity_poly.pdbx_seq_one_letter_code
_entity_poly.pdbx_strand_id
1 'polypeptide(L)'
;MSEQHHHITPVRTLALNLGALMVLMVLTVVAALVPPFLPNDAWQSVFNNTVALTIACLKATLVILIFMGVKYSTRLTQVYAVMGFLWVTLLGITFCDYLTRDWEPIPGWESPPTGKFTHGEAPGDPRREVPRQYYGAP
;
A
#
# COMPACT_ATOMS: atom_id res chain seq x y z
N MET A 1 11.34 -37.22 33.18
CA MET A 1 10.41 -36.08 33.04
C MET A 1 11.26 -34.83 33.10
N SER A 2 11.94 -34.51 31.99
CA SER A 2 12.92 -33.42 31.92
C SER A 2 12.19 -32.08 31.95
N GLU A 3 12.47 -31.28 32.96
CA GLU A 3 11.99 -29.90 33.06
C GLU A 3 12.34 -29.13 31.79
N GLN A 4 11.33 -28.70 31.06
CA GLN A 4 11.51 -27.69 30.02
C GLN A 4 11.80 -26.37 30.73
N HIS A 5 13.06 -25.92 30.72
CA HIS A 5 13.41 -24.56 31.10
C HIS A 5 12.58 -23.59 30.26
N HIS A 6 11.50 -23.07 30.87
CA HIS A 6 10.62 -22.10 30.28
C HIS A 6 11.44 -20.82 30.03
N HIS A 7 11.82 -20.56 28.78
CA HIS A 7 12.51 -19.35 28.39
C HIS A 7 11.50 -18.18 28.42
N ILE A 8 11.21 -17.69 29.62
CA ILE A 8 10.37 -16.52 29.84
C ILE A 8 11.25 -15.31 29.57
N THR A 9 10.86 -14.48 28.60
CA THR A 9 11.56 -13.22 28.35
C THR A 9 11.48 -12.37 29.62
N PRO A 10 12.61 -11.84 30.12
CA PRO A 10 12.61 -11.11 31.39
C PRO A 10 11.69 -9.91 31.28
N VAL A 11 10.80 -9.74 32.28
CA VAL A 11 9.79 -8.67 32.34
C VAL A 11 10.38 -7.28 32.14
N ARG A 12 11.66 -7.09 32.51
CA ARG A 12 12.42 -5.86 32.29
C ARG A 12 12.55 -5.51 30.80
N THR A 13 12.80 -6.49 29.93
CA THR A 13 12.92 -6.26 28.48
C THR A 13 11.58 -5.83 27.88
N LEU A 14 10.49 -6.48 28.31
CA LEU A 14 9.14 -6.13 27.87
C LEU A 14 8.75 -4.73 28.36
N ALA A 15 9.06 -4.39 29.61
CA ALA A 15 8.78 -3.08 30.19
C ALA A 15 9.56 -1.94 29.52
N LEU A 16 10.86 -2.16 29.21
CA LEU A 16 11.66 -1.18 28.46
C LEU A 16 11.13 -0.98 27.04
N ASN A 17 10.73 -2.06 26.37
CA ASN A 17 10.14 -1.96 25.03
C ASN A 17 8.78 -1.26 25.07
N LEU A 18 7.95 -1.55 26.08
CA LEU A 18 6.69 -0.84 26.32
C LEU A 18 6.93 0.66 26.50
N GLY A 19 7.92 1.04 27.32
CA GLY A 19 8.33 2.43 27.50
C GLY A 19 8.75 3.09 26.18
N ALA A 20 9.57 2.41 25.37
CA ALA A 20 9.95 2.89 24.05
C ALA A 20 8.72 3.09 23.13
N LEU A 21 7.79 2.12 23.09
CA LEU A 21 6.57 2.25 22.30
C LEU A 21 5.65 3.39 22.76
N MET A 22 5.55 3.63 24.08
CA MET A 22 4.81 4.77 24.62
C MET A 22 5.43 6.10 24.19
N VAL A 23 6.76 6.21 24.20
CA VAL A 23 7.46 7.40 23.69
C VAL A 23 7.21 7.59 22.20
N LEU A 24 7.32 6.54 21.38
CA LEU A 24 7.02 6.62 19.94
C LEU A 24 5.56 7.01 19.69
N MET A 25 4.61 6.52 20.49
CA MET A 25 3.19 6.91 20.39
C MET A 25 3.02 8.41 20.67
N VAL A 26 3.57 8.91 21.78
CA VAL A 26 3.49 10.34 22.11
C VAL A 26 4.13 11.17 21.00
N LEU A 27 5.27 10.73 20.46
CA LEU A 27 5.93 11.40 19.35
C LEU A 27 5.03 11.47 18.09
N THR A 28 4.33 10.39 17.74
CA THR A 28 3.38 10.42 16.61
C THR A 28 2.20 11.37 16.84
N VAL A 29 1.66 11.40 18.06
CA VAL A 29 0.57 12.29 18.42
C VAL A 29 1.03 13.74 18.39
N VAL A 30 2.22 14.04 18.90
CA VAL A 30 2.82 15.38 18.84
C VAL A 30 3.06 15.78 17.38
N ALA A 31 3.63 14.90 16.55
CA ALA A 31 3.82 15.17 15.12
C ALA A 31 2.49 15.46 14.39
N ALA A 32 1.41 14.80 14.80
CA ALA A 32 0.07 15.03 14.24
C ALA A 32 -0.58 16.33 14.75
N LEU A 33 -0.34 16.71 16.01
CA LEU A 33 -1.05 17.83 16.67
C LEU A 33 -0.31 19.16 16.61
N VAL A 34 1.00 19.19 16.34
CA VAL A 34 1.75 20.45 16.26
C VAL A 34 1.26 21.25 15.03
N PRO A 35 0.66 22.44 15.23
CA PRO A 35 0.33 23.34 14.14
C PRO A 35 1.63 23.85 13.49
N PRO A 36 1.70 23.94 12.15
CA PRO A 36 2.96 24.26 11.46
C PRO A 36 3.49 25.65 11.75
N PHE A 37 4.80 25.70 11.96
CA PHE A 37 5.64 26.89 12.05
C PHE A 37 6.04 27.46 10.66
N LEU A 38 5.57 26.86 9.54
CA LEU A 38 6.06 27.12 8.18
C LEU A 38 4.92 27.48 7.18
N PRO A 39 5.09 28.48 6.29
CA PRO A 39 3.97 29.10 5.56
C PRO A 39 3.54 28.41 4.24
N ASN A 40 3.81 27.12 4.03
CA ASN A 40 3.56 26.46 2.73
C ASN A 40 2.75 25.16 2.85
N ASP A 41 1.51 25.22 2.38
CA ASP A 41 0.43 24.26 2.69
C ASP A 41 0.59 22.88 2.00
N ALA A 42 1.20 22.84 0.81
CA ALA A 42 1.27 21.62 -0.01
C ALA A 42 2.41 20.67 0.41
N TRP A 43 3.62 21.18 0.61
CA TRP A 43 4.79 20.37 0.95
C TRP A 43 4.77 19.87 2.40
N GLN A 44 4.00 20.56 3.26
CA GLN A 44 3.88 20.23 4.67
C GLN A 44 3.12 18.92 4.90
N SER A 45 2.01 18.71 4.19
CA SER A 45 1.20 17.49 4.34
C SER A 45 2.00 16.24 4.01
N VAL A 46 2.80 16.31 2.94
CA VAL A 46 3.70 15.23 2.54
C VAL A 46 4.77 14.99 3.60
N PHE A 47 5.43 16.04 4.07
CA PHE A 47 6.48 15.92 5.08
C PHE A 47 5.98 15.32 6.40
N ASN A 48 4.83 15.79 6.91
CA ASN A 48 4.25 15.24 8.15
C ASN A 48 3.86 13.77 7.97
N ASN A 49 3.22 13.41 6.85
CA ASN A 49 2.89 12.01 6.56
C ASN A 49 4.14 11.13 6.45
N THR A 50 5.22 11.60 5.82
CA THR A 50 6.48 10.85 5.74
C THR A 50 7.09 10.63 7.12
N VAL A 51 7.12 11.66 7.97
CA VAL A 51 7.60 11.55 9.36
C VAL A 51 6.73 10.57 10.15
N ALA A 52 5.41 10.70 10.08
CA ALA A 52 4.47 9.82 10.77
C ALA A 52 4.62 8.35 10.33
N LEU A 53 4.74 8.09 9.01
CA LEU A 53 5.00 6.76 8.45
C LEU A 53 6.32 6.18 8.95
N THR A 54 7.38 6.99 8.99
CA THR A 54 8.70 6.54 9.45
C THR A 54 8.64 6.10 10.92
N ILE A 55 7.97 6.89 11.78
CA ILE A 55 7.79 6.54 13.18
C ILE A 55 6.90 5.29 13.33
N ALA A 56 5.85 5.16 12.51
CA ALA A 56 4.98 3.98 12.50
C ALA A 56 5.75 2.71 12.12
N CYS A 57 6.63 2.76 11.11
CA CYS A 57 7.50 1.65 10.73
C CYS A 57 8.43 1.24 11.86
N LEU A 58 9.12 2.19 12.51
CA LEU A 58 9.99 1.92 13.66
C LEU A 58 9.23 1.25 14.82
N LYS A 59 8.03 1.75 15.11
CA LYS A 59 7.14 1.16 16.12
C LYS A 59 6.79 -0.28 15.78
N ALA A 60 6.40 -0.56 14.53
CA ALA A 60 6.06 -1.91 14.07
C ALA A 60 7.27 -2.87 14.19
N THR A 61 8.47 -2.43 13.82
CA THR A 61 9.68 -3.24 13.94
C THR A 61 9.97 -3.62 15.40
N LEU A 62 9.87 -2.68 16.34
CA LEU A 62 10.05 -2.94 17.78
C LEU A 62 9.02 -3.94 18.34
N VAL A 63 7.77 -3.83 17.91
CA VAL A 63 6.70 -4.77 18.31
C VAL A 63 7.01 -6.18 17.81
N ILE A 64 7.37 -6.34 16.53
CA ILE A 64 7.64 -7.65 15.92
C ILE A 64 8.87 -8.30 16.56
N LEU A 65 9.95 -7.56 16.76
CA LEU A 65 11.19 -8.13 17.27
C LEU A 65 11.07 -8.60 18.73
N ILE A 66 10.40 -7.82 19.58
CA ILE A 66 10.36 -8.06 21.03
C ILE A 66 9.05 -8.69 21.50
N PHE A 67 7.90 -8.08 21.21
CA PHE A 67 6.61 -8.55 21.73
C PHE A 67 6.11 -9.81 21.02
N MET A 68 6.29 -9.91 19.71
CA MET A 68 6.02 -11.16 18.98
C MET A 68 7.16 -12.19 19.16
N GLY A 69 8.24 -11.81 19.86
CA GLY A 69 9.35 -12.71 20.16
C GLY A 69 10.11 -13.22 18.93
N VAL A 70 9.97 -12.57 17.76
CA VAL A 70 10.60 -13.04 16.51
C VAL A 70 12.13 -13.12 16.64
N LYS A 71 12.74 -12.19 17.40
CA LYS A 71 14.18 -12.21 17.69
C LYS A 71 14.62 -13.46 18.45
N TYR A 72 13.77 -13.99 19.34
CA TYR A 72 14.07 -15.12 20.21
C TYR A 72 13.56 -16.46 19.67
N SER A 73 12.75 -16.41 18.61
CA SER A 73 12.18 -17.59 17.98
C SER A 73 13.18 -18.33 17.09
N THR A 74 12.78 -19.50 16.61
CA THR A 74 13.56 -20.32 15.69
C THR A 74 13.86 -19.59 14.37
N ARG A 75 14.94 -19.99 13.69
CA ARG A 75 15.29 -19.45 12.37
C ARG A 75 14.18 -19.66 11.34
N LEU A 76 13.42 -20.75 11.45
CA LEU A 76 12.26 -21.01 10.60
C LEU A 76 11.22 -19.90 10.75
N THR A 77 10.85 -19.56 11.99
CA THR A 77 9.89 -18.47 12.27
C THR A 77 10.37 -17.12 11.74
N GLN A 78 11.66 -16.83 11.83
CA GLN A 78 12.23 -15.59 11.30
C GLN A 78 12.12 -15.51 9.77
N VAL A 79 12.39 -16.62 9.07
CA VAL A 79 12.24 -16.68 7.60
C VAL A 79 10.78 -16.47 7.21
N TYR A 80 9.83 -17.14 7.88
CA TYR A 80 8.40 -16.93 7.62
C TYR A 80 7.95 -15.50 7.89
N ALA A 81 8.46 -14.86 8.94
CA ALA A 81 8.16 -13.45 9.22
C ALA A 81 8.59 -12.52 8.07
N VAL A 82 9.80 -12.73 7.52
CA VAL A 82 10.28 -11.97 6.35
C VAL A 82 9.48 -12.32 5.08
N MET A 83 9.16 -13.59 4.89
CA MET A 83 8.37 -14.06 3.75
C MET A 83 6.95 -13.47 3.74
N GLY A 84 6.38 -13.18 4.92
CA GLY A 84 5.12 -12.45 5.04
C GLY A 84 5.17 -11.04 4.42
N PHE A 85 6.28 -10.30 4.61
CA PHE A 85 6.46 -8.99 3.97
C PHE A 85 6.62 -9.09 2.46
N LEU A 86 7.34 -10.11 1.97
CA LEU A 86 7.40 -10.40 0.54
C LEU A 86 6.01 -10.67 -0.02
N TRP A 87 5.20 -11.48 0.67
CA TRP A 87 3.84 -11.80 0.25
C TRP A 87 2.91 -10.56 0.24
N VAL A 88 3.02 -9.67 1.23
CA VAL A 88 2.29 -8.38 1.23
C VAL A 88 2.69 -7.50 0.04
N THR A 89 3.98 -7.47 -0.32
CA THR A 89 4.45 -6.74 -1.51
C THR A 89 3.83 -7.31 -2.79
N LEU A 90 3.73 -8.64 -2.91
CA LEU A 90 3.06 -9.27 -4.05
C LEU A 90 1.58 -8.87 -4.12
N LEU A 91 0.86 -8.86 -2.99
CA LEU A 91 -0.51 -8.34 -2.95
C LEU A 91 -0.59 -6.88 -3.40
N GLY A 92 0.34 -6.03 -2.97
CA GLY A 92 0.39 -4.63 -3.39
C GLY A 92 0.51 -4.49 -4.91
N ILE A 93 1.36 -5.30 -5.54
CA ILE A 93 1.50 -5.33 -7.00
C ILE A 93 0.19 -5.77 -7.66
N THR A 94 -0.47 -6.80 -7.12
CA THR A 94 -1.79 -7.24 -7.62
C THR A 94 -2.85 -6.15 -7.50
N PHE A 95 -2.90 -5.42 -6.38
CA PHE A 95 -3.81 -4.28 -6.24
C PHE A 95 -3.50 -3.17 -7.26
N CYS A 96 -2.21 -2.87 -7.49
CA CYS A 96 -1.82 -1.91 -8.53
C CYS A 96 -2.32 -2.35 -9.91
N ASP A 97 -2.14 -3.62 -10.28
CA ASP A 97 -2.62 -4.18 -11.55
C ASP A 97 -4.13 -3.95 -11.73
N TYR A 98 -4.94 -4.29 -10.72
CA TYR A 98 -6.37 -4.04 -10.73
C TYR A 98 -6.74 -2.56 -10.84
N LEU A 99 -6.04 -1.67 -10.13
CA LEU A 99 -6.31 -0.22 -10.15
C LEU A 99 -5.94 0.42 -11.49
N THR A 100 -4.91 -0.09 -12.17
CA THR A 100 -4.47 0.44 -13.48
C THR A 100 -5.15 -0.23 -14.66
N ARG A 101 -6.02 -1.22 -14.42
CA ARG A 101 -6.70 -1.95 -15.50
C ARG A 101 -7.56 -1.02 -16.37
N ASP A 102 -8.26 -0.07 -15.77
CA ASP A 102 -9.11 0.88 -16.52
C ASP A 102 -8.29 1.95 -17.27
N TRP A 103 -6.96 1.99 -17.08
CA TRP A 103 -6.09 2.92 -17.80
C TRP A 103 -5.68 2.38 -19.18
N GLU A 104 -6.09 1.15 -19.53
CA GLU A 104 -5.85 0.63 -20.87
C GLU A 104 -6.67 1.44 -21.90
N PRO A 105 -6.03 2.06 -22.91
CA PRO A 105 -6.75 2.84 -23.95
C PRO A 105 -7.65 1.98 -24.85
N ILE A 106 -7.49 0.66 -24.79
CA ILE A 106 -8.12 -0.32 -25.67
C ILE A 106 -8.83 -1.34 -24.76
N PRO A 107 -10.17 -1.35 -24.70
CA PRO A 107 -10.90 -2.26 -23.83
C PRO A 107 -10.76 -3.69 -24.34
N GLY A 108 -9.90 -4.50 -23.70
CA GLY A 108 -9.79 -5.95 -23.89
C GLY A 108 -9.98 -6.51 -25.31
N TRP A 109 -10.31 -7.81 -25.40
CA TRP A 109 -10.55 -8.49 -26.69
C TRP A 109 -12.02 -8.35 -27.10
N GLU A 110 -12.68 -7.35 -26.54
CA GLU A 110 -14.02 -6.96 -26.91
C GLU A 110 -13.89 -6.16 -28.20
N SER A 111 -14.54 -6.65 -29.27
CA SER A 111 -14.66 -5.85 -30.48
C SER A 111 -15.18 -4.47 -30.09
N PRO A 112 -14.55 -3.37 -30.54
CA PRO A 112 -15.04 -2.03 -30.23
C PRO A 112 -16.54 -2.00 -30.53
N PRO A 113 -17.39 -1.40 -29.66
CA PRO A 113 -18.81 -1.28 -29.96
C PRO A 113 -18.90 -0.69 -31.36
N THR A 114 -19.58 -1.38 -32.27
CA THR A 114 -19.52 -1.17 -33.74
C THR A 114 -20.07 0.18 -34.20
N GLY A 115 -19.96 1.21 -33.38
CA GLY A 115 -19.66 2.52 -33.86
C GLY A 115 -19.51 3.57 -32.77
N LYS A 116 -18.69 4.57 -33.07
CA LYS A 116 -19.12 5.84 -33.65
C LYS A 116 -17.98 6.36 -34.52
N PHE A 117 -17.68 5.63 -35.61
CA PHE A 117 -16.82 6.13 -36.68
C PHE A 117 -17.65 6.96 -37.65
N THR A 118 -17.60 8.25 -37.46
CA THR A 118 -18.30 9.23 -38.29
C THR A 118 -17.39 10.42 -38.46
N HIS A 119 -16.56 10.35 -39.48
CA HIS A 119 -16.21 11.54 -40.23
C HIS A 119 -16.24 11.22 -41.73
N GLY A 120 -17.17 11.92 -42.39
CA GLY A 120 -17.07 12.43 -43.76
C GLY A 120 -16.39 11.57 -44.81
N GLU A 121 -17.22 10.86 -45.59
CA GLU A 121 -17.22 10.93 -47.04
C GLU A 121 -15.89 11.27 -47.76
N ALA A 122 -14.89 10.39 -47.71
CA ALA A 122 -13.95 10.28 -48.82
C ALA A 122 -14.77 10.00 -50.10
N PRO A 123 -14.65 10.82 -51.17
CA PRO A 123 -15.43 10.61 -52.38
C PRO A 123 -14.99 9.30 -53.04
N GLY A 124 -15.85 8.28 -52.98
CA GLY A 124 -15.70 7.04 -53.75
C GLY A 124 -15.24 5.76 -53.03
N ASP A 125 -15.43 5.60 -51.71
CA ASP A 125 -15.18 4.29 -51.06
C ASP A 125 -16.40 3.34 -51.17
N PRO A 126 -16.28 2.17 -51.86
CA PRO A 126 -17.35 1.18 -52.00
C PRO A 126 -17.74 0.43 -50.70
N ARG A 127 -17.12 0.71 -49.55
CA ARG A 127 -17.35 -0.02 -48.28
C ARG A 127 -18.45 0.58 -47.37
N ARG A 128 -19.28 1.51 -47.86
CA ARG A 128 -20.29 2.25 -47.06
C ARG A 128 -21.68 1.58 -46.96
N GLU A 129 -21.73 0.35 -46.45
CA GLU A 129 -22.99 -0.26 -45.97
C GLU A 129 -23.10 -0.28 -44.44
N VAL A 130 -22.26 0.46 -43.71
CA VAL A 130 -22.29 0.48 -42.24
C VAL A 130 -23.42 1.39 -41.71
N PRO A 131 -24.43 0.85 -40.98
CA PRO A 131 -25.58 1.61 -40.55
C PRO A 131 -25.23 2.77 -39.61
N ARG A 132 -25.84 3.93 -39.92
CA ARG A 132 -25.68 5.26 -39.29
C ARG A 132 -26.16 5.38 -37.83
N GLN A 133 -26.23 4.29 -37.06
CA GLN A 133 -26.73 4.30 -35.68
C GLN A 133 -25.72 4.85 -34.67
N TYR A 134 -24.54 5.21 -35.14
CA TYR A 134 -23.39 5.48 -34.31
C TYR A 134 -22.86 6.92 -34.50
N TYR A 135 -23.74 7.92 -34.43
CA TYR A 135 -23.32 9.31 -34.23
C TYR A 135 -24.26 10.04 -33.28
N GLY A 136 -23.71 10.80 -32.33
CA GLY A 136 -24.45 11.71 -31.46
C GLY A 136 -24.46 11.32 -29.98
N ALA A 137 -24.00 12.23 -29.13
CA ALA A 137 -24.49 12.45 -27.76
C ALA A 137 -25.93 13.03 -27.83
N PRO A 138 -26.72 13.18 -26.75
CA PRO A 138 -26.38 13.26 -25.32
C PRO A 138 -26.12 11.93 -24.61
#